data_AF-A0A521M1Q8-F1
#
_entry.id   AF-A0A521M1Q8-F1
#
_cell.length_a   1.000
_cell.length_b   1.000
_cell.length_c   1.000
_cell.angle_alpha   90.00
_cell.angle_beta   90.00
_cell.angle_gamma   90.00
#
_symmetry.space_group_name_H-M   'P 1'
#
loop_
_entity.id
_entity.type
_entity.pdbx_description
1 polymer ?
#
loop_
_entity_poly.entity_id
_entity_poly.type
_entity_poly.pdbx_seq_one_letter_code
_entity_poly.pdbx_strand_id
1 'polypeptide(L)'
;MAAIGNTALTYTDWAKRYNDGRISVIVELLSQTNEILDDMRWVEGNLPTGHRTSVRTGLPQGTWRQLNYGVQPTKSTTSQVTDSCGMLETYSEIDKALADLNGNTSEFRLSEDKAFLEGLSQQLAQTLFYGNTDATPEKFMGLAPRFSTVSGSAAIAQNVIDAGGTGADNTSIWLVVWGDLTVHGIFPKGSKAGLQMRDLGEQTLTDVNGNRYQGYRTHYKWDAGVTVRDWRYAVRIANIDVSDLAGGSPTDLIKHMIKATHKVPSLKTGQPVFYMNRTGRQWLDIQAATKDNVMLKISEFEGRPVREFLGIPIRTCDQILNTEPRVL
;
A
#
# COMPACT_ATOMS: atom_id res chain seq x y z
N MET A 1 23.02 -10.45 10.12
CA MET A 1 21.80 -10.25 9.31
C MET A 1 20.80 -11.33 9.74
N ALA A 2 19.89 -11.00 10.66
CA ALA A 2 18.97 -11.98 11.22
C ALA A 2 17.83 -12.21 10.22
N ALA A 3 17.53 -13.47 9.90
CA ALA A 3 16.44 -13.86 9.02
C ALA A 3 15.09 -13.40 9.61
N ILE A 4 14.57 -12.30 9.08
CA ILE A 4 13.18 -11.86 9.28
C ILE A 4 12.30 -12.83 8.49
N GLY A 5 11.16 -13.24 9.07
CA GLY A 5 10.26 -14.29 8.55
C GLY A 5 10.15 -14.34 7.02
N ASN A 6 10.53 -15.50 6.47
CA ASN A 6 10.84 -15.71 5.05
C ASN A 6 9.59 -16.02 4.17
N THR A 7 8.41 -15.59 4.61
CA THR A 7 7.12 -15.82 3.93
C THR A 7 6.65 -14.62 3.13
N ALA A 8 6.93 -13.40 3.61
CA ALA A 8 6.53 -12.17 2.95
C ALA A 8 7.64 -11.68 2.00
N LEU A 9 7.35 -11.65 0.70
CA LEU A 9 8.30 -11.31 -0.36
C LEU A 9 7.77 -10.15 -1.20
N THR A 10 8.65 -9.29 -1.70
CA THR A 10 8.27 -8.29 -2.71
C THR A 10 7.93 -8.97 -4.03
N TYR A 11 7.27 -8.25 -4.94
CA TYR A 11 7.01 -8.80 -6.28
C TYR A 11 8.30 -9.10 -7.05
N THR A 12 9.33 -8.29 -6.87
CA THR A 12 10.66 -8.52 -7.46
C THR A 12 11.28 -9.83 -7.00
N ASP A 13 11.17 -10.17 -5.71
CA ASP A 13 11.66 -11.43 -5.16
C ASP A 13 10.84 -12.64 -5.65
N TRP A 14 9.53 -12.48 -5.81
CA TRP A 14 8.66 -13.50 -6.41
C TRP A 14 9.00 -13.74 -7.89
N ALA A 15 9.22 -12.68 -8.67
CA ALA A 15 9.58 -12.77 -10.09
C ALA A 15 10.90 -13.52 -10.29
N LYS A 16 11.93 -13.24 -9.47
CA LYS A 16 13.22 -13.94 -9.50
C LYS A 16 13.09 -15.45 -9.25
N ARG A 17 12.13 -15.87 -8.43
CA ARG A 17 11.87 -17.30 -8.14
C ARG A 17 11.15 -18.03 -9.27
N TYR A 18 10.37 -17.32 -10.08
CA TYR A 18 9.55 -17.92 -11.14
C TYR A 18 10.26 -18.10 -12.48
N ASN A 19 11.49 -17.57 -12.63
CA ASN A 19 12.37 -17.76 -13.79
C ASN A 19 11.69 -17.52 -15.16
N ASP A 20 10.79 -16.53 -15.23
CA ASP A 20 10.13 -16.07 -16.45
C ASP A 20 10.52 -14.61 -16.70
N GLY A 21 11.27 -14.35 -17.78
CA GLY A 21 11.78 -13.03 -18.13
C GLY A 21 10.68 -12.00 -18.37
N ARG A 22 9.46 -12.42 -18.73
CA ARG A 22 8.32 -11.51 -18.96
C ARG A 22 7.80 -10.89 -17.67
N ILE A 23 7.73 -11.67 -16.60
CA ILE A 23 7.26 -11.22 -15.29
C ILE A 23 8.22 -10.14 -14.74
N SER A 24 9.52 -10.32 -14.95
CA SER A 24 10.53 -9.36 -14.49
C SER A 24 10.38 -7.99 -15.17
N VAL A 25 10.13 -7.96 -16.49
CA VAL A 25 9.91 -6.71 -17.24
C VAL A 25 8.61 -6.00 -16.80
N ILE A 26 7.55 -6.76 -16.52
CA ILE A 26 6.28 -6.20 -16.03
C ILE A 26 6.46 -5.56 -14.66
N VAL A 27 7.18 -6.22 -13.75
CA VAL A 27 7.45 -5.67 -12.40
C VAL A 27 8.30 -4.40 -12.49
N GLU A 28 9.31 -4.35 -13.36
CA GLU A 28 10.11 -3.13 -13.57
C GLU A 28 9.29 -1.97 -14.14
N LEU A 29 8.36 -2.24 -15.05
CA LEU A 29 7.47 -1.21 -15.59
C LEU A 29 6.51 -0.69 -14.52
N LEU A 30 5.96 -1.57 -13.67
CA LEU A 30 5.08 -1.22 -12.56
C LEU A 30 5.81 -0.45 -11.45
N SER A 31 7.08 -0.77 -11.20
CA SER A 31 7.97 -0.06 -10.27
C SER A 31 8.13 1.42 -10.67
N GLN A 32 8.23 1.68 -11.98
CA GLN A 32 8.39 3.05 -12.49
C GLN A 32 7.13 3.89 -12.31
N THR A 33 5.95 3.28 -12.37
CA THR A 33 4.67 4.00 -12.26
C THR A 33 4.26 4.20 -10.81
N ASN A 34 4.60 3.27 -9.91
CA ASN A 34 4.17 3.34 -8.52
C ASN A 34 5.14 2.66 -7.55
N GLU A 35 5.89 3.47 -6.82
CA GLU A 35 6.93 3.03 -5.88
C GLU A 35 6.40 2.20 -4.70
N ILE A 36 5.09 2.22 -4.42
CA ILE A 36 4.49 1.41 -3.34
C ILE A 36 4.66 -0.08 -3.60
N LEU A 37 4.54 -0.50 -4.86
CA LEU A 37 4.51 -1.91 -5.24
C LEU A 37 5.85 -2.60 -5.03
N ASP A 38 6.94 -1.82 -5.04
CA ASP A 38 8.30 -2.31 -4.79
C ASP A 38 8.55 -2.63 -3.33
N ASP A 39 7.95 -1.84 -2.42
CA ASP A 39 8.18 -1.98 -0.99
C ASP A 39 7.17 -2.93 -0.32
N MET A 40 5.98 -3.07 -0.90
CA MET A 40 4.94 -3.96 -0.40
C MET A 40 5.42 -5.42 -0.42
N ARG A 41 5.34 -6.06 0.74
CA ARG A 41 5.57 -7.49 0.88
C ARG A 41 4.27 -8.25 0.78
N TRP A 42 4.28 -9.35 0.05
CA TRP A 42 3.11 -10.17 -0.25
C TRP A 42 3.21 -11.54 0.40
N VAL A 43 2.11 -11.98 1.00
CA VAL A 43 1.97 -13.28 1.66
C VAL A 43 0.75 -13.99 1.08
N GLU A 44 0.84 -15.30 0.88
CA GLU A 44 -0.31 -16.11 0.49
C GLU A 44 -1.35 -16.15 1.63
N GLY A 45 -2.60 -15.86 1.30
CA GLY A 45 -3.73 -15.95 2.21
C GLY A 45 -3.89 -17.37 2.78
N ASN A 46 -4.30 -17.47 4.04
CA ASN A 46 -4.63 -18.78 4.64
C ASN A 46 -6.08 -19.21 4.37
N LEU A 47 -6.92 -18.31 3.85
CA LEU A 47 -8.29 -18.59 3.41
C LEU A 47 -8.37 -18.58 1.88
N PRO A 48 -9.40 -19.23 1.30
CA PRO A 48 -9.63 -19.21 -0.15
C PRO A 48 -9.82 -17.80 -0.73
N THR A 49 -10.35 -16.86 0.05
CA THR A 49 -10.71 -15.50 -0.41
C THR A 49 -10.02 -14.38 0.39
N GLY A 50 -9.05 -14.71 1.24
CA GLY A 50 -8.44 -13.72 2.12
C GLY A 50 -7.44 -14.29 3.13
N HIS A 51 -7.25 -13.57 4.23
CA HIS A 51 -6.34 -13.95 5.29
C HIS A 51 -6.96 -13.70 6.67
N ARG A 52 -6.85 -14.68 7.56
CA ARG A 52 -7.32 -14.61 8.95
C ARG A 52 -6.14 -14.56 9.89
N THR A 53 -6.11 -13.51 10.70
CA THR A 53 -5.05 -13.27 11.67
C THR A 53 -5.61 -13.31 13.07
N SER A 54 -4.93 -14.02 13.97
CA SER A 54 -5.21 -13.96 15.41
C SER A 54 -4.32 -12.91 16.08
N VAL A 55 -4.94 -11.96 16.77
CA VAL A 55 -4.28 -10.90 17.53
C VAL A 55 -4.59 -11.09 19.00
N ARG A 56 -3.56 -11.00 19.85
CA ARG A 56 -3.75 -11.07 21.30
C ARG A 56 -4.28 -9.73 21.81
N THR A 57 -5.42 -9.75 22.50
CA THR A 57 -6.06 -8.53 23.03
C THR A 57 -5.74 -8.27 24.49
N GLY A 58 -5.32 -9.29 25.25
CA GLY A 58 -5.02 -9.16 26.67
C GLY A 58 -3.89 -10.08 27.13
N LEU A 59 -3.06 -9.56 28.03
CA LEU A 59 -2.02 -10.31 28.72
C LEU A 59 -2.51 -10.71 30.12
N PRO A 60 -2.19 -11.92 30.59
CA PRO A 60 -2.46 -12.31 31.96
C PRO A 60 -1.63 -11.43 32.90
N GLN A 61 -2.27 -10.92 33.96
CA GLN A 61 -1.58 -10.20 35.04
C GLN A 61 -1.28 -11.17 36.18
N GLY A 62 -0.06 -11.07 36.74
CA GLY A 62 0.29 -11.77 37.96
C GLY A 62 -0.27 -11.05 39.18
N THR A 63 -0.46 -11.77 40.29
CA THR A 63 -0.85 -11.18 41.57
C THR A 63 0.19 -11.51 42.64
N TRP A 64 0.53 -10.52 43.47
CA TRP A 64 1.34 -10.73 44.66
C TRP A 64 0.47 -11.39 45.73
N ARG A 65 0.85 -12.60 46.17
CA ARG A 65 0.08 -13.37 47.16
C ARG A 65 0.72 -13.31 48.54
N GLN A 66 -0.12 -13.30 49.57
CA GLN A 66 0.32 -13.50 50.96
C GLN A 66 0.58 -14.99 51.26
N LEU A 67 1.31 -15.26 52.34
CA LEU A 67 1.53 -16.63 52.82
C LEU A 67 0.17 -17.26 53.16
N ASN A 68 -0.03 -18.52 52.78
CA ASN A 68 -1.27 -19.29 52.99
C ASN A 68 -2.52 -18.85 52.20
N TYR A 69 -2.40 -17.94 51.22
CA TYR A 69 -3.49 -17.61 50.28
C TYR A 69 -3.21 -18.08 48.86
N GLY A 70 -4.28 -18.48 48.16
CA GLY A 70 -4.26 -18.89 46.75
C GLY A 70 -4.20 -17.72 45.77
N VAL A 71 -3.79 -18.01 44.54
CA VAL A 71 -3.73 -17.05 43.42
C VAL A 71 -4.82 -17.40 42.41
N GLN A 72 -5.53 -16.37 41.92
CA GLN A 72 -6.52 -16.56 40.85
C GLN A 72 -5.82 -16.91 39.53
N PRO A 73 -6.24 -17.98 38.82
CA PRO A 73 -5.68 -18.31 37.52
C PRO A 73 -6.14 -17.28 36.48
N THR A 74 -5.19 -16.67 35.77
CA THR A 74 -5.46 -15.74 34.67
C THR A 74 -5.09 -16.37 33.33
N LYS A 75 -5.75 -15.95 32.23
CA LYS A 75 -5.48 -16.43 30.87
C LYS A 75 -5.43 -15.28 29.87
N SER A 76 -4.67 -15.44 28.80
CA SER A 76 -4.64 -14.47 27.69
C SER A 76 -5.94 -14.50 26.89
N THR A 77 -6.32 -13.35 26.35
CA THR A 77 -7.44 -13.22 25.40
C THR A 77 -6.93 -12.95 24.00
N THR A 78 -7.62 -13.47 22.99
CA THR A 78 -7.30 -13.30 21.57
C THR A 78 -8.54 -12.93 20.78
N SER A 79 -8.40 -12.03 19.82
CA SER A 79 -9.41 -11.73 18.80
C SER A 79 -8.90 -12.23 17.44
N GLN A 80 -9.82 -12.51 16.52
CA GLN A 80 -9.47 -12.89 15.15
C GLN A 80 -10.01 -11.82 14.21
N VAL A 81 -9.14 -11.34 13.32
CA VAL A 81 -9.46 -10.38 12.26
C VAL A 81 -9.36 -11.12 10.94
N THR A 82 -10.34 -10.92 10.07
CA THR A 82 -10.36 -11.51 8.73
C THR A 82 -10.34 -10.37 7.72
N ASP A 83 -9.36 -10.37 6.83
CA ASP A 83 -9.26 -9.46 5.70
C ASP A 83 -9.54 -10.23 4.41
N SER A 84 -10.34 -9.64 3.52
CA SER A 84 -10.67 -10.19 2.20
C SER A 84 -9.75 -9.63 1.12
N CYS A 85 -9.55 -10.42 0.05
CA CYS A 85 -8.94 -9.96 -1.19
C CYS A 85 -10.01 -9.45 -2.16
N GLY A 86 -9.66 -8.46 -2.97
CA GLY A 86 -10.42 -8.04 -4.15
C GLY A 86 -9.78 -8.55 -5.44
N MET A 87 -10.59 -8.65 -6.49
CA MET A 87 -10.15 -9.02 -7.83
C MET A 87 -10.22 -7.80 -8.73
N LEU A 88 -9.08 -7.36 -9.25
CA LEU A 88 -8.98 -6.25 -10.19
C LEU A 88 -8.65 -6.82 -11.57
N GLU A 89 -9.62 -6.80 -12.48
CA GLU A 89 -9.51 -7.39 -13.81
C GLU A 89 -9.91 -6.41 -14.91
N THR A 90 -9.27 -6.50 -16.06
CA THR A 90 -9.66 -5.76 -17.26
C THR A 90 -9.27 -6.52 -18.53
N TYR A 91 -9.98 -6.21 -19.61
CA TYR A 91 -9.68 -6.70 -20.95
C TYR A 91 -9.20 -5.54 -21.81
N SER A 92 -8.04 -5.71 -22.43
CA SER A 92 -7.58 -4.86 -23.54
C SER A 92 -8.10 -5.49 -24.83
N GLU A 93 -8.88 -4.72 -25.59
CA GLU A 93 -9.49 -5.14 -26.84
C GLU A 93 -9.08 -4.18 -27.95
N ILE A 94 -8.47 -4.71 -29.00
CA ILE A 94 -7.94 -3.93 -30.13
C ILE A 94 -8.46 -4.53 -31.43
N ASP A 95 -8.94 -3.71 -32.35
CA ASP A 95 -9.31 -4.16 -33.70
C ASP A 95 -8.11 -4.74 -34.45
N LYS A 96 -8.29 -5.91 -35.07
CA LYS A 96 -7.21 -6.63 -35.74
C LYS A 96 -6.69 -5.87 -36.96
N ALA A 97 -7.59 -5.37 -37.81
CA ALA A 97 -7.20 -4.67 -39.02
C ALA A 97 -6.46 -3.37 -38.70
N LEU A 98 -6.87 -2.68 -37.64
CA LEU A 98 -6.18 -1.49 -37.13
C LEU A 98 -4.78 -1.82 -36.62
N ALA A 99 -4.61 -2.90 -35.86
CA ALA A 99 -3.30 -3.33 -35.39
C ALA A 99 -2.37 -3.74 -36.54
N ASP A 100 -2.91 -4.41 -37.57
CA ASP A 100 -2.17 -4.89 -38.74
C ASP A 100 -1.77 -3.76 -39.71
N LEU A 101 -2.48 -2.61 -39.68
CA LEU A 101 -2.28 -1.50 -40.62
C LEU A 101 -0.87 -0.90 -40.57
N ASN A 102 -0.25 -0.88 -39.39
CA ASN A 102 1.07 -0.27 -39.17
C ASN A 102 2.24 -1.24 -39.46
N GLY A 103 1.97 -2.50 -39.81
CA GLY A 103 2.99 -3.52 -40.08
C GLY A 103 3.83 -3.92 -38.85
N ASN A 104 3.58 -3.33 -37.67
CA ASN A 104 4.28 -3.60 -36.42
C ASN A 104 3.29 -3.83 -35.26
N THR A 105 2.45 -4.85 -35.43
CA THR A 105 1.33 -5.21 -34.53
C THR A 105 1.77 -5.41 -33.08
N SER A 106 2.94 -6.01 -32.87
CA SER A 106 3.48 -6.29 -31.52
C SER A 106 3.83 -5.03 -30.75
N GLU A 107 4.36 -4.01 -31.42
CA GLU A 107 4.75 -2.74 -30.77
C GLU A 107 3.51 -1.91 -30.41
N PHE A 108 2.52 -1.87 -31.29
CA PHE A 108 1.24 -1.18 -31.02
C PHE A 108 0.47 -1.84 -29.86
N ARG A 109 0.46 -3.17 -29.81
CA ARG A 109 -0.12 -3.90 -28.67
C ARG A 109 0.62 -3.61 -27.37
N LEU A 110 1.96 -3.59 -27.41
CA LEU A 110 2.78 -3.28 -26.24
C LEU A 110 2.53 -1.86 -25.72
N SER A 111 2.33 -0.86 -26.59
CA SER A 111 2.04 0.51 -26.16
C SER A 111 0.68 0.62 -25.46
N GLU A 112 -0.34 -0.05 -25.97
CA GLU A 112 -1.66 -0.10 -25.31
C GLU A 112 -1.58 -0.86 -23.98
N ASP A 113 -0.92 -2.01 -23.98
CA ASP A 113 -0.72 -2.84 -22.80
C ASP A 113 -0.05 -2.04 -21.66
N LYS A 114 0.94 -1.19 -21.96
CA LYS A 114 1.57 -0.31 -20.95
C LYS A 114 0.58 0.64 -20.27
N ALA A 115 -0.38 1.20 -20.99
CA ALA A 115 -1.39 2.09 -20.42
C ALA A 115 -2.32 1.34 -19.46
N PHE A 116 -2.73 0.11 -19.81
CA PHE A 116 -3.51 -0.75 -18.91
C PHE A 116 -2.72 -1.12 -17.65
N LEU A 117 -1.44 -1.47 -17.79
CA LEU A 117 -0.56 -1.77 -16.66
C LEU A 117 -0.45 -0.58 -15.69
N GLU A 118 -0.25 0.63 -16.23
CA GLU A 118 -0.20 1.86 -15.44
C GLU A 118 -1.53 2.13 -14.73
N GLY A 119 -2.65 2.09 -15.45
CA GLY A 119 -3.97 2.33 -14.87
C GLY A 119 -4.32 1.36 -13.74
N LEU A 120 -4.01 0.07 -13.91
CA LEU A 120 -4.21 -0.95 -12.86
C LEU A 120 -3.32 -0.68 -11.64
N SER A 121 -2.07 -0.28 -11.85
CA SER A 121 -1.13 0.04 -10.77
C SER A 121 -1.59 1.24 -9.93
N GLN A 122 -2.18 2.25 -10.58
CA GLN A 122 -2.75 3.42 -9.93
C GLN A 122 -4.02 3.05 -9.14
N GLN A 123 -4.93 2.28 -9.75
CA GLN A 123 -6.16 1.84 -9.09
C GLN A 123 -5.89 0.96 -7.86
N LEU A 124 -4.86 0.12 -7.91
CA LEU A 124 -4.44 -0.67 -6.76
C LEU A 124 -3.95 0.22 -5.61
N ALA A 125 -3.09 1.20 -5.87
CA ALA A 125 -2.64 2.12 -4.81
C ALA A 125 -3.77 2.98 -4.24
N GLN A 126 -4.68 3.45 -5.09
CA GLN A 126 -5.85 4.18 -4.62
C GLN A 126 -6.68 3.31 -3.66
N THR A 127 -6.88 2.03 -4.00
CA THR A 127 -7.62 1.07 -3.18
C THR A 127 -6.85 0.71 -1.90
N LEU A 128 -5.52 0.65 -1.96
CA LEU A 128 -4.68 0.40 -0.80
C LEU A 128 -4.87 1.45 0.30
N PHE A 129 -4.95 2.73 -0.06
CA PHE A 129 -5.20 3.78 0.92
C PHE A 129 -6.69 3.97 1.21
N TYR A 130 -7.55 4.09 0.20
CA TYR A 130 -8.94 4.55 0.39
C TYR A 130 -10.01 3.47 0.19
N GLY A 131 -9.64 2.23 -0.11
CA GLY A 131 -10.59 1.14 -0.29
C GLY A 131 -11.46 0.94 0.95
N ASN A 132 -12.78 0.96 0.78
CA ASN A 132 -13.74 0.76 1.86
C ASN A 132 -14.75 -0.32 1.47
N THR A 133 -14.77 -1.43 2.21
CA THR A 133 -15.68 -2.56 1.95
C THR A 133 -17.13 -2.24 2.26
N ASP A 134 -17.41 -1.25 3.11
CA ASP A 134 -18.79 -0.88 3.45
C ASP A 134 -19.46 -0.10 2.31
N ALA A 135 -18.69 0.72 1.60
CA ALA A 135 -19.16 1.50 0.46
C ALA A 135 -19.02 0.74 -0.87
N THR A 136 -17.92 -0.01 -1.03
CA THR A 136 -17.60 -0.79 -2.22
C THR A 136 -17.15 -2.20 -1.81
N PRO A 137 -18.10 -3.14 -1.62
CA PRO A 137 -17.80 -4.49 -1.13
C PRO A 137 -16.88 -5.32 -2.03
N GLU A 138 -16.80 -4.96 -3.32
CA GLU A 138 -15.93 -5.61 -4.32
C GLU A 138 -14.44 -5.30 -4.11
N LYS A 139 -14.13 -4.17 -3.48
CA LYS A 139 -12.76 -3.74 -3.18
C LYS A 139 -12.33 -4.27 -1.81
N PHE A 140 -11.03 -4.45 -1.62
CA PHE A 140 -10.50 -4.77 -0.30
C PHE A 140 -10.44 -3.51 0.61
N MET A 141 -10.43 -3.73 1.92
CA MET A 141 -10.35 -2.66 2.91
C MET A 141 -8.93 -2.09 3.02
N GLY A 142 -8.75 -0.84 2.62
CA GLY A 142 -7.51 -0.09 2.66
C GLY A 142 -7.15 0.48 4.05
N LEU A 143 -6.16 1.38 4.09
CA LEU A 143 -5.61 1.94 5.32
C LEU A 143 -6.43 3.11 5.89
N ALA A 144 -6.88 4.07 5.07
CA ALA A 144 -7.58 5.28 5.50
C ALA A 144 -8.87 5.01 6.30
N PRO A 145 -9.75 4.07 5.90
CA PRO A 145 -10.93 3.77 6.70
C PRO A 145 -10.60 3.09 8.04
N ARG A 146 -9.47 2.35 8.12
CA ARG A 146 -8.99 1.75 9.38
C ARG A 146 -8.42 2.80 10.34
N PHE A 147 -7.78 3.83 9.81
CA PHE A 147 -7.18 4.96 10.53
C PHE A 147 -8.02 6.25 10.32
N SER A 148 -9.32 6.16 10.61
CA SER A 148 -10.32 7.19 10.30
C SER A 148 -10.68 8.09 11.47
N THR A 149 -10.09 7.90 12.65
CA THR A 149 -10.34 8.75 13.82
C THR A 149 -9.05 9.16 14.53
N VAL A 150 -8.95 10.44 14.91
CA VAL A 150 -7.87 11.01 15.72
C VAL A 150 -8.16 10.82 17.20
N SER A 151 -9.43 10.94 17.58
CA SER A 151 -9.86 10.89 18.97
C SER A 151 -10.96 9.83 19.15
N GLY A 152 -10.77 8.89 20.07
CA GLY A 152 -11.75 7.83 20.30
C GLY A 152 -11.30 6.72 21.25
N SER A 153 -12.25 5.87 21.64
CA SER A 153 -12.00 4.66 22.45
C SER A 153 -11.32 3.54 21.66
N ALA A 154 -11.27 3.66 20.32
CA ALA A 154 -10.56 2.72 19.46
C ALA A 154 -9.05 2.89 19.64
N ALA A 155 -8.35 1.80 20.00
CA ALA A 155 -6.91 1.83 20.24
C ALA A 155 -6.10 2.35 19.03
N ILE A 156 -6.62 2.15 17.81
CA ILE A 156 -6.02 2.58 16.53
C ILE A 156 -5.89 4.11 16.44
N ALA A 157 -6.78 4.88 17.08
CA ALA A 157 -6.73 6.34 17.07
C ALA A 157 -5.41 6.89 17.64
N GLN A 158 -4.74 6.13 18.52
CA GLN A 158 -3.42 6.48 19.03
C GLN A 158 -2.36 6.58 17.93
N ASN A 159 -2.56 5.91 16.79
CA ASN A 159 -1.66 5.93 15.64
C ASN A 159 -2.09 6.90 14.53
N VAL A 160 -3.07 7.76 14.81
CA VAL A 160 -3.42 8.88 13.97
C VAL A 160 -2.90 10.16 14.62
N ILE A 161 -2.09 10.92 13.88
CA ILE A 161 -1.55 12.21 14.31
C ILE A 161 -2.31 13.29 13.55
N ASP A 162 -2.98 14.18 14.28
CA ASP A 162 -3.58 15.38 13.70
C ASP A 162 -2.51 16.45 13.47
N ALA A 163 -2.42 16.94 12.23
CA ALA A 163 -1.55 18.04 11.84
C ALA A 163 -2.25 19.41 11.91
N GLY A 164 -3.52 19.45 12.33
CA GLY A 164 -4.25 20.66 12.70
C GLY A 164 -5.04 21.32 11.56
N GLY A 165 -4.94 20.81 10.34
CA GLY A 165 -5.70 21.27 9.18
C GLY A 165 -7.21 21.09 9.36
N THR A 166 -7.98 21.96 8.70
CA THR A 166 -9.44 21.94 8.76
C THR A 166 -10.03 21.91 7.34
N GLY A 167 -11.35 21.72 7.22
CA GLY A 167 -12.00 21.68 5.91
C GLY A 167 -11.69 20.43 5.09
N ALA A 168 -11.67 20.60 3.76
CA ALA A 168 -11.54 19.51 2.79
C ALA A 168 -10.23 19.55 2.00
N ASP A 169 -9.39 20.58 2.17
CA ASP A 169 -8.14 20.78 1.42
C ASP A 169 -6.93 20.17 2.17
N ASN A 170 -7.13 18.96 2.69
CA ASN A 170 -6.13 18.27 3.48
C ASN A 170 -5.46 17.14 2.68
N THR A 171 -4.21 16.88 3.00
CA THR A 171 -3.50 15.67 2.60
C THR A 171 -3.05 14.87 3.83
N SER A 172 -2.55 13.66 3.60
CA SER A 172 -2.00 12.81 4.66
C SER A 172 -0.65 12.21 4.31
N ILE A 173 0.17 11.96 5.33
CA ILE A 173 1.42 11.22 5.21
C ILE A 173 1.27 9.91 5.96
N TRP A 174 1.72 8.82 5.36
CA TRP A 174 1.64 7.49 5.92
C TRP A 174 3.03 6.96 6.25
N LEU A 175 3.17 6.36 7.42
CA LEU A 175 4.31 5.51 7.78
C LEU A 175 3.81 4.08 7.89
N VAL A 176 4.31 3.19 7.05
CA VAL A 176 3.93 1.77 7.06
C VAL A 176 5.18 0.92 7.23
N VAL A 177 5.14 -0.04 8.15
CA VAL A 177 6.21 -1.03 8.31
C VAL A 177 5.78 -2.35 7.70
N TRP A 178 6.31 -2.64 6.52
CA TRP A 178 6.01 -3.85 5.76
C TRP A 178 6.69 -5.08 6.34
N GLY A 179 5.93 -6.12 6.62
CA GLY A 179 6.41 -7.34 7.25
C GLY A 179 5.32 -8.39 7.48
N ASP A 180 5.74 -9.65 7.57
CA ASP A 180 4.85 -10.81 7.77
C ASP A 180 4.03 -10.73 9.07
N LEU A 181 4.63 -10.15 10.12
CA LEU A 181 3.99 -9.99 11.43
C LEU A 181 3.34 -8.62 11.63
N THR A 182 3.47 -7.69 10.68
CA THR A 182 3.07 -6.29 10.82
C THR A 182 1.95 -5.91 9.83
N VAL A 183 2.31 -5.36 8.67
CA VAL A 183 1.41 -5.02 7.57
C VAL A 183 1.98 -5.66 6.31
N HIS A 184 1.15 -6.36 5.55
CA HIS A 184 1.55 -6.99 4.30
C HIS A 184 0.37 -7.08 3.33
N GLY A 185 0.69 -7.11 2.04
CA GLY A 185 -0.25 -7.47 0.99
C GLY A 185 -0.57 -8.96 1.07
N ILE A 186 -1.79 -9.31 0.68
CA ILE A 186 -2.25 -10.70 0.62
C ILE A 186 -2.79 -11.01 -0.77
N PHE A 187 -2.67 -12.26 -1.18
CA PHE A 187 -3.34 -12.80 -2.36
C PHE A 187 -4.05 -14.11 -1.99
N PRO A 188 -5.17 -14.46 -2.65
CA PRO A 188 -5.93 -15.68 -2.34
C PRO A 188 -5.09 -16.96 -2.36
N LYS A 189 -5.42 -17.91 -1.49
CA LYS A 189 -4.74 -19.21 -1.45
C LYS A 189 -4.84 -19.94 -2.79
N GLY A 190 -3.72 -20.42 -3.31
CA GLY A 190 -3.65 -21.10 -4.61
C GLY A 190 -3.68 -20.19 -5.83
N SER A 191 -3.78 -18.87 -5.66
CA SER A 191 -3.56 -17.90 -6.73
C SER A 191 -2.09 -17.49 -6.84
N LYS A 192 -1.71 -16.84 -7.93
CA LYS A 192 -0.35 -16.30 -8.10
C LYS A 192 -0.31 -14.85 -7.64
N ALA A 193 0.74 -14.51 -6.90
CA ALA A 193 1.02 -13.13 -6.52
C ALA A 193 1.30 -12.27 -7.75
N GLY A 194 0.74 -11.05 -7.76
CA GLY A 194 1.07 -10.02 -8.73
C GLY A 194 0.14 -10.01 -9.92
N LEU A 195 0.47 -9.14 -10.86
CA LEU A 195 -0.32 -8.94 -12.06
C LEU A 195 -0.10 -10.08 -13.06
N GLN A 196 -1.20 -10.70 -13.47
CA GLN A 196 -1.21 -11.75 -14.47
C GLN A 196 -1.69 -11.17 -15.80
N MET A 197 -0.84 -11.26 -16.81
CA MET A 197 -1.18 -10.92 -18.20
C MET A 197 -1.38 -12.21 -18.98
N ARG A 198 -2.53 -12.36 -19.63
CA ARG A 198 -2.83 -13.48 -20.53
C ARG A 198 -3.29 -12.95 -21.88
N ASP A 199 -2.47 -13.16 -22.90
CA ASP A 199 -2.90 -12.95 -24.28
C ASP A 199 -3.91 -14.05 -24.68
N LEU A 200 -5.13 -13.66 -25.06
CA LEU A 200 -6.18 -14.56 -25.54
C LEU A 200 -6.14 -14.69 -27.07
N GLY A 201 -5.29 -13.92 -27.74
CA GLY A 201 -5.16 -13.90 -29.19
C GLY A 201 -6.37 -13.27 -29.89
N GLU A 202 -6.59 -13.71 -31.12
CA GLU A 202 -7.71 -13.24 -31.94
C GLU A 202 -9.03 -13.82 -31.45
N GLN A 203 -9.99 -12.94 -31.23
CA GLN A 203 -11.34 -13.25 -30.80
C GLN A 203 -12.35 -12.48 -31.64
N THR A 204 -13.58 -12.99 -31.68
CA THR A 204 -14.68 -12.25 -32.27
C THR A 204 -15.25 -11.29 -31.22
N LEU A 205 -15.13 -10.00 -31.50
CA LEU A 205 -15.67 -8.90 -30.70
C LEU A 205 -16.99 -8.43 -31.29
N THR A 206 -17.74 -7.67 -30.50
CA THR A 206 -19.04 -7.11 -30.91
C THR A 206 -19.00 -5.59 -30.78
N ASP A 207 -19.40 -4.89 -31.83
CA ASP A 207 -19.60 -3.45 -31.84
C ASP A 207 -20.84 -3.07 -31.01
N VAL A 208 -21.03 -1.78 -30.71
CA VAL A 208 -22.21 -1.18 -30.07
C VAL A 208 -23.52 -1.62 -30.73
N ASN A 209 -23.51 -1.85 -32.05
CA ASN A 209 -24.68 -2.29 -32.80
C ASN A 209 -24.88 -3.83 -32.78
N GLY A 210 -24.06 -4.57 -32.05
CA GLY A 210 -24.08 -6.04 -31.99
C GLY A 210 -23.44 -6.74 -33.20
N ASN A 211 -22.85 -5.98 -34.13
CA ASN A 211 -22.14 -6.51 -35.29
C ASN A 211 -20.80 -7.12 -34.87
N ARG A 212 -20.42 -8.24 -35.49
CA ARG A 212 -19.18 -8.96 -35.15
C ARG A 212 -18.00 -8.43 -35.94
N TYR A 213 -16.87 -8.23 -35.26
CA TYR A 213 -15.57 -7.91 -35.86
C TYR A 213 -14.46 -8.75 -35.23
N GLN A 214 -13.31 -8.85 -35.90
CA GLN A 214 -12.14 -9.57 -35.38
C GLN A 214 -11.25 -8.61 -34.59
N GLY A 215 -10.89 -8.99 -33.37
CA GLY A 215 -9.98 -8.20 -32.55
C GLY A 215 -9.03 -9.05 -31.73
N TYR A 216 -7.92 -8.46 -31.32
CA TYR A 216 -7.02 -9.04 -30.33
C TYR A 216 -7.52 -8.73 -28.93
N ARG A 217 -7.48 -9.72 -28.04
CA ARG A 217 -7.89 -9.57 -26.64
C ARG A 217 -6.77 -10.00 -25.70
N THR A 218 -6.41 -9.14 -24.76
CA THR A 218 -5.51 -9.46 -23.64
C THR A 218 -6.28 -9.32 -22.32
N HIS A 219 -6.17 -10.31 -21.45
CA HIS A 219 -6.76 -10.28 -20.12
C HIS A 219 -5.71 -9.95 -19.06
N TYR A 220 -6.02 -8.95 -18.23
CA TYR A 220 -5.23 -8.57 -17.07
C TYR A 220 -5.99 -8.93 -15.81
N LYS A 221 -5.31 -9.61 -14.89
CA LYS A 221 -5.88 -10.02 -13.61
C LYS A 221 -4.93 -9.74 -12.48
N TRP A 222 -5.43 -9.09 -11.44
CA TRP A 222 -4.71 -8.83 -10.23
C TRP A 222 -5.57 -9.11 -9.00
N ASP A 223 -5.26 -10.21 -8.32
CA ASP A 223 -5.90 -10.54 -7.05
C ASP A 223 -5.05 -9.97 -5.91
N ALA A 224 -5.61 -9.04 -5.14
CA ALA A 224 -4.88 -8.32 -4.11
C ALA A 224 -5.76 -7.98 -2.90
N GLY A 225 -5.15 -7.99 -1.73
CA GLY A 225 -5.71 -7.45 -0.50
C GLY A 225 -4.59 -6.92 0.40
N VAL A 226 -4.98 -6.34 1.54
CA VAL A 226 -4.02 -5.92 2.57
C VAL A 226 -4.48 -6.40 3.93
N THR A 227 -3.53 -6.95 4.69
CA THR A 227 -3.74 -7.35 6.09
C THR A 227 -2.97 -6.43 7.01
N VAL A 228 -3.68 -5.88 7.99
CA VAL A 228 -3.11 -5.12 9.10
C VAL A 228 -3.15 -6.02 10.32
N ARG A 229 -2.10 -6.83 10.50
CA ARG A 229 -1.97 -7.78 11.61
C ARG A 229 -1.74 -7.07 12.94
N ASP A 230 -0.94 -6.01 12.91
CA ASP A 230 -0.73 -5.13 14.05
C ASP A 230 -0.84 -3.68 13.61
N TRP A 231 -1.93 -3.03 14.02
CA TRP A 231 -2.22 -1.63 13.72
C TRP A 231 -1.13 -0.68 14.24
N ARG A 232 -0.32 -1.11 15.22
CA ARG A 232 0.76 -0.30 15.80
C ARG A 232 1.89 0.03 14.81
N TYR A 233 1.98 -0.73 13.73
CA TYR A 233 3.02 -0.62 12.70
C TYR A 233 2.62 0.19 11.46
N ALA A 234 1.43 0.80 11.49
CA ALA A 234 1.04 1.83 10.55
C ALA A 234 0.62 3.10 11.32
N VAL A 235 1.05 4.26 10.83
CA VAL A 235 0.74 5.57 11.41
C VAL A 235 0.27 6.49 10.29
N ARG A 236 -0.84 7.20 10.54
CA ARG A 236 -1.36 8.23 9.64
C ARG A 236 -1.12 9.60 10.25
N ILE A 237 -0.43 10.48 9.54
CA ILE A 237 -0.41 11.91 9.83
C ILE A 237 -1.52 12.52 8.97
N ALA A 238 -2.64 12.82 9.60
CA ALA A 238 -3.85 13.32 8.95
C ALA A 238 -3.92 14.86 9.04
N ASN A 239 -4.83 15.45 8.25
CA ASN A 239 -5.19 16.86 8.32
C ASN A 239 -4.01 17.81 8.05
N ILE A 240 -3.22 17.53 7.02
CA ILE A 240 -2.18 18.45 6.57
C ILE A 240 -2.82 19.38 5.54
N ASP A 241 -3.14 20.61 5.94
CA ASP A 241 -3.72 21.60 5.02
C ASP A 241 -2.67 22.02 3.98
N VAL A 242 -2.99 21.82 2.70
CA VAL A 242 -2.08 22.09 1.58
C VAL A 242 -1.88 23.60 1.39
N SER A 243 -2.88 24.41 1.72
CA SER A 243 -2.82 25.87 1.61
C SER A 243 -1.93 26.48 2.69
N ASP A 244 -1.98 25.94 3.91
CA ASP A 244 -1.14 26.39 5.03
C ASP A 244 0.34 26.08 4.82
N LEU A 245 0.67 25.01 4.08
CA LEU A 245 2.07 24.70 3.72
C LEU A 245 2.74 25.81 2.90
N ALA A 246 1.95 26.58 2.14
CA ALA A 246 2.43 27.73 1.38
C ALA A 246 2.37 29.06 2.15
N GLY A 247 1.66 29.08 3.28
CA GLY A 247 1.41 30.27 4.09
C GLY A 247 2.57 30.68 5.01
N GLY A 248 2.35 31.74 5.79
CA GLY A 248 3.37 32.33 6.67
C GLY A 248 3.71 31.50 7.93
N SER A 249 2.89 30.51 8.28
CA SER A 249 3.11 29.61 9.42
C SER A 249 2.90 28.15 9.00
N PRO A 250 3.79 27.61 8.15
CA PRO A 250 3.60 26.27 7.60
C PRO A 250 3.69 25.19 8.68
N THR A 251 2.82 24.20 8.57
CA THR A 251 2.82 23.02 9.45
C THR A 251 4.16 22.29 9.36
N ASP A 252 4.76 22.00 10.51
CA ASP A 252 6.11 21.43 10.62
C ASP A 252 6.10 19.91 10.35
N LEU A 253 6.17 19.54 9.07
CA LEU A 253 6.07 18.15 8.61
C LEU A 253 7.12 17.25 9.29
N ILE A 254 8.34 17.75 9.46
CA ILE A 254 9.45 17.04 10.08
C ILE A 254 9.10 16.64 11.53
N LYS A 255 8.52 17.56 12.32
CA LYS A 255 8.11 17.24 13.70
C LYS A 255 7.03 16.17 13.75
N HIS A 256 6.05 16.22 12.84
CA HIS A 256 5.00 15.20 12.79
C HIS A 256 5.56 13.84 12.33
N MET A 257 6.52 13.81 11.41
CA MET A 257 7.23 12.59 11.02
C MET A 257 8.06 11.98 12.17
N ILE A 258 8.73 12.80 13.00
CA ILE A 258 9.41 12.31 14.23
C ILE A 258 8.40 11.70 15.21
N LYS A 259 7.26 12.36 15.42
CA LYS A 259 6.20 11.80 16.27
C LYS A 259 5.70 10.46 15.72
N ALA A 260 5.59 10.32 14.40
CA ALA A 260 5.18 9.06 13.77
C ALA A 260 6.19 7.94 14.01
N THR A 261 7.50 8.20 13.89
CA THR A 261 8.53 7.18 14.14
C THR A 261 8.53 6.69 15.59
N HIS A 262 8.23 7.55 16.54
CA HIS A 262 8.17 7.18 17.96
C HIS A 262 6.88 6.47 18.38
N LYS A 263 5.82 6.51 17.57
CA LYS A 263 4.60 5.72 17.81
C LYS A 263 4.77 4.25 17.45
N VAL A 264 5.66 3.94 16.51
CA VAL A 264 5.94 2.56 16.09
C VAL A 264 6.77 1.86 17.16
N PRO A 265 6.36 0.69 17.67
CA PRO A 265 7.08 -0.01 18.75
C PRO A 265 8.51 -0.44 18.41
N SER A 266 8.75 -0.88 17.16
CA SER A 266 10.06 -1.31 16.69
C SER A 266 10.14 -1.21 15.17
N LEU A 267 11.03 -0.36 14.67
CA LEU A 267 11.24 -0.24 13.22
C LEU A 267 12.03 -1.42 12.62
N LYS A 268 12.59 -2.32 13.45
CA LYS A 268 13.43 -3.45 13.02
C LYS A 268 12.62 -4.69 12.61
N THR A 269 11.33 -4.74 12.91
CA THR A 269 10.48 -5.92 12.69
C THR A 269 10.11 -6.11 11.21
N GLY A 270 10.28 -5.07 10.40
CA GLY A 270 9.99 -5.07 8.97
C GLY A 270 10.73 -3.94 8.26
N GLN A 271 10.25 -3.57 7.08
CA GLN A 271 10.78 -2.48 6.28
C GLN A 271 9.88 -1.25 6.43
N PRO A 272 10.30 -0.23 7.21
CA PRO A 272 9.54 1.01 7.34
C PRO A 272 9.65 1.83 6.06
N VAL A 273 8.55 2.43 5.63
CA VAL A 273 8.49 3.32 4.46
C VAL A 273 7.50 4.46 4.72
N PHE A 274 7.88 5.68 4.33
CA PHE A 274 6.98 6.82 4.29
C PHE A 274 6.34 6.95 2.91
N TYR A 275 5.02 7.16 2.87
CA TYR A 275 4.27 7.50 1.65
C TYR A 275 3.65 8.88 1.78
N MET A 276 3.87 9.71 0.77
CA MET A 276 3.26 11.02 0.65
C MET A 276 3.07 11.38 -0.83
N ASN A 277 2.16 12.30 -1.13
CA ASN A 277 2.00 12.79 -2.49
C ASN A 277 3.12 13.77 -2.89
N ARG A 278 3.20 14.10 -4.18
CA ARG A 278 4.23 15.03 -4.71
C ARG A 278 4.20 16.39 -4.02
N THR A 279 3.01 16.92 -3.71
CA THR A 279 2.86 18.21 -3.03
C THR A 279 3.47 18.19 -1.63
N GLY A 280 3.16 17.16 -0.83
CA GLY A 280 3.74 16.96 0.50
C GLY A 280 5.26 16.77 0.44
N ARG A 281 5.76 16.02 -0.55
CA ARG A 281 7.20 15.83 -0.76
C ARG A 281 7.92 17.13 -1.10
N GLN A 282 7.36 17.93 -2.00
CA GLN A 282 7.92 19.24 -2.35
C GLN A 282 8.06 20.14 -1.13
N TRP A 283 7.01 20.25 -0.31
CA TRP A 283 7.04 21.09 0.89
C TRP A 283 7.96 20.56 1.98
N LEU A 284 8.09 19.23 2.12
CA LEU A 284 9.08 18.62 2.99
C LEU A 284 10.51 19.02 2.59
N ASP A 285 10.81 18.98 1.30
CA ASP A 285 12.12 19.35 0.75
C ASP A 285 12.43 20.85 0.96
N ILE A 286 11.43 21.73 0.79
CA ILE A 286 11.57 23.17 1.06
C ILE A 286 11.83 23.42 2.56
N GLN A 287 11.07 22.77 3.44
CA GLN A 287 11.26 22.91 4.90
C GLN A 287 12.62 22.38 5.37
N ALA A 288 13.12 21.34 4.70
CA ALA A 288 14.43 20.77 4.95
C ALA A 288 15.58 21.71 4.58
N ALA A 289 15.44 22.47 3.49
CA ALA A 289 16.45 23.42 3.03
C ALA A 289 16.50 24.70 3.89
N THR A 290 15.37 25.12 4.44
CA THR A 290 15.27 26.38 5.22
C THR A 290 15.75 26.23 6.67
N LYS A 291 15.68 25.02 7.24
CA LYS A 291 16.23 24.72 8.57
C LYS A 291 17.60 24.07 8.39
N ASP A 292 18.60 24.43 9.21
CA ASP A 292 19.89 23.73 9.29
C ASP A 292 19.70 22.30 9.85
N ASN A 293 19.01 21.44 9.10
CA ASN A 293 18.53 20.13 9.52
C ASN A 293 19.45 19.04 8.98
N VAL A 294 20.30 18.50 9.85
CA VAL A 294 21.28 17.40 9.59
C VAL A 294 20.60 16.03 9.33
N MET A 295 19.27 15.98 9.26
CA MET A 295 18.50 14.74 9.45
C MET A 295 17.87 14.16 8.16
N LEU A 296 17.84 14.91 7.06
CA LEU A 296 17.43 14.40 5.75
C LEU A 296 18.67 14.11 4.91
N LYS A 297 18.82 12.85 4.50
CA LYS A 297 19.95 12.41 3.68
C LYS A 297 19.42 11.88 2.35
N ILE A 298 20.16 12.17 1.29
CA ILE A 298 19.99 11.47 0.02
C ILE A 298 20.91 10.26 0.11
N SER A 299 20.32 9.06 0.17
CA SER A 299 21.04 7.79 0.13
C SER A 299 20.78 7.12 -1.22
N GLU A 300 21.63 6.15 -1.57
CA GLU A 300 21.42 5.30 -2.74
C GLU A 300 20.86 3.95 -2.26
N PHE A 301 19.62 3.63 -2.66
CA PHE A 301 19.04 2.30 -2.50
C PHE A 301 18.90 1.70 -3.89
N GLU A 302 19.57 0.57 -4.14
CA GLU A 302 19.62 -0.10 -5.46
C GLU A 302 20.04 0.81 -6.63
N GLY A 303 20.96 1.76 -6.40
CA GLY A 303 21.47 2.67 -7.43
C GLY A 303 20.51 3.79 -7.83
N ARG A 304 19.37 3.95 -7.15
CA ARG A 304 18.47 5.10 -7.28
C ARG A 304 18.62 6.02 -6.06
N PRO A 305 18.69 7.36 -6.25
CA PRO A 305 18.73 8.28 -5.13
C PRO A 305 17.38 8.28 -4.42
N VAL A 306 17.33 7.70 -3.21
CA VAL A 306 16.14 7.71 -2.35
C VAL A 306 16.37 8.71 -1.23
N ARG A 307 15.38 9.56 -0.98
CA ARG A 307 15.44 10.48 0.17
C ARG A 307 15.05 9.69 1.41
N GLU A 308 15.94 9.69 2.39
CA GLU A 308 15.72 9.04 3.66
C GLU A 308 15.53 10.07 4.77
N PHE A 309 14.53 9.81 5.61
CA PHE A 309 14.33 10.49 6.87
C PHE A 309 14.60 9.52 8.00
N LEU A 310 15.58 9.80 8.87
CA LEU A 310 15.94 8.88 9.98
C LEU A 310 16.38 7.47 9.53
N GLY A 311 16.86 7.33 8.29
CA GLY A 311 17.16 6.02 7.68
C GLY A 311 15.91 5.25 7.21
N ILE A 312 14.76 5.93 7.09
CA ILE A 312 13.52 5.41 6.53
C ILE A 312 13.32 6.03 5.14
N PRO A 313 13.15 5.23 4.07
CA PRO A 313 12.92 5.73 2.73
C PRO A 313 11.58 6.46 2.62
N ILE A 314 11.57 7.56 1.88
CA ILE A 314 10.37 8.31 1.51
C ILE A 314 10.03 7.99 0.05
N ARG A 315 8.80 7.55 -0.18
CA ARG A 315 8.23 7.26 -1.49
C ARG A 315 7.13 8.23 -1.86
N THR A 316 7.02 8.49 -3.15
CA THR A 316 5.93 9.27 -3.74
C THR A 316 4.78 8.38 -4.15
N CYS A 317 3.58 8.72 -3.68
CA CYS A 317 2.34 8.14 -4.17
C CYS A 317 1.37 9.23 -4.57
N ASP A 318 1.13 9.35 -5.88
CA ASP A 318 0.22 10.36 -6.44
C ASP A 318 -1.26 10.06 -6.16
N GLN A 319 -1.58 8.82 -5.75
CA GLN A 319 -2.95 8.44 -5.41
C GLN A 319 -3.37 8.97 -4.03
N ILE A 320 -2.45 9.46 -3.21
CA ILE A 320 -2.79 10.16 -1.96
C ILE A 320 -3.35 11.54 -2.31
N LEU A 321 -4.61 11.78 -1.91
CA LEU A 321 -5.36 12.96 -2.29
C LEU A 321 -4.84 14.23 -1.57
N ASN A 322 -5.01 15.37 -2.24
CA ASN A 322 -4.86 16.70 -1.66
C ASN A 322 -6.17 17.26 -1.09
N THR A 323 -7.27 16.52 -1.28
CA THR A 323 -8.63 16.94 -0.91
C THR A 323 -9.28 15.93 0.03
N GLU A 324 -8.52 15.47 1.03
CA GLU A 324 -9.05 14.59 2.07
C GLU A 324 -9.98 15.37 3.01
N PRO A 325 -11.15 14.82 3.36
CA PRO A 325 -11.95 15.38 4.42
C PRO A 325 -11.20 15.29 5.75
N ARG A 326 -11.40 16.28 6.62
CA ARG A 326 -10.83 16.28 7.97
C ARG A 326 -11.19 15.00 8.74
N VAL A 327 -10.18 14.39 9.32
CA VAL A 327 -10.28 13.28 10.27
C VAL A 327 -10.52 13.85 11.69
N LEU A 328 -11.54 13.34 12.38
CA LEU A 328 -11.98 13.78 13.72
C LEU A 328 -11.52 12.82 14.82
#